data_AF-A0A6M8VVS2-F1
#
_entry.id   AF-A0A6M8VVS2-F1
#
_cell.length_a   1.000
_cell.length_b   1.000
_cell.length_c   1.000
_cell.angle_alpha   90.00
_cell.angle_beta   90.00
_cell.angle_gamma   90.00
#
_symmetry.space_group_name_H-M   'P 1'
#
loop_
_entity.id
_entity.type
_entity.pdbx_description
1 polymer ?
#
loop_
_entity_poly.entity_id
_entity_poly.type
_entity_poly.pdbx_seq_one_letter_code
_entity_poly.pdbx_strand_id
1 'polypeptide(L)'
;MRLGLGLILMLVGGGVMLVGIVMALLQLGSLYQGAINDPLGQPLGTEDAVRFGMLHWVGIGAVGILPFLIGVVMFKGALVRIARRRRMRR
;
A
#
# COMPACT_ATOMS: atom_id res chain seq x y z
N MET A 1 10.64 -2.72 23.34
CA MET A 1 9.47 -3.50 22.87
C MET A 1 8.50 -2.67 22.01
N ARG A 2 7.90 -1.57 22.52
CA ARG A 2 6.92 -0.76 21.75
C ARG A 2 7.42 -0.20 20.41
N LEU A 3 8.70 0.13 20.31
CA LEU A 3 9.34 0.62 19.08
C LEU A 3 9.42 -0.45 17.99
N GLY A 4 9.81 -1.68 18.35
CA GLY A 4 9.88 -2.81 17.42
C GLY A 4 8.50 -3.20 16.89
N LEU A 5 7.49 -3.22 17.75
CA LEU A 5 6.11 -3.48 17.34
C LEU A 5 5.58 -2.41 16.37
N GLY A 6 5.84 -1.13 16.63
CA GLY A 6 5.45 -0.04 15.71
C GLY A 6 6.13 -0.16 14.35
N LEU A 7 7.40 -0.58 14.33
CA LEU A 7 8.16 -0.76 13.09
C LEU A 7 7.65 -1.97 12.28
N ILE A 8 7.35 -3.09 12.94
CA ILE A 8 6.75 -4.26 12.29
C ILE A 8 5.38 -3.92 11.71
N LEU A 9 4.51 -3.28 12.47
CA LEU A 9 3.17 -2.84 12.00
C LEU A 9 3.28 -1.91 10.79
N MET A 10 4.25 -0.98 10.82
CA MET A 10 4.51 -0.07 9.71
C MET A 10 5.01 -0.83 8.46
N LEU A 11 5.96 -1.75 8.61
CA LEU A 11 6.49 -2.52 7.48
C LEU A 11 5.44 -3.45 6.88
N VAL A 12 4.68 -4.15 7.72
CA VAL A 12 3.62 -5.06 7.25
C VAL A 12 2.52 -4.27 6.56
N GLY A 13 2.02 -3.20 7.16
CA GLY A 13 0.98 -2.36 6.56
C GLY A 13 1.43 -1.72 5.25
N GLY A 14 2.65 -1.16 5.23
CA GLY A 14 3.24 -0.58 4.04
C GLY A 14 3.50 -1.61 2.94
N GLY A 15 3.91 -2.82 3.31
CA GLY A 15 4.10 -3.94 2.38
C GLY A 15 2.79 -4.36 1.72
N VAL A 16 1.72 -4.54 2.49
CA VAL A 16 0.39 -4.88 1.94
C VAL A 16 -0.11 -3.78 1.00
N MET A 17 0.04 -2.51 1.39
CA MET A 17 -0.32 -1.37 0.52
C MET A 17 0.46 -1.40 -0.79
N LEU A 18 1.78 -1.60 -0.74
CA LEU A 18 2.64 -1.65 -1.92
C LEU A 18 2.23 -2.79 -2.86
N VAL A 19 1.97 -3.98 -2.34
CA VAL A 19 1.53 -5.12 -3.14
C VAL A 19 0.21 -4.81 -3.84
N GLY A 20 -0.78 -4.24 -3.13
CA GLY A 20 -2.05 -3.86 -3.72
C GLY A 20 -1.90 -2.83 -4.85
N ILE A 21 -1.06 -1.81 -4.64
CA ILE A 21 -0.77 -0.78 -5.65
C ILE A 21 -0.08 -1.39 -6.89
N VAL A 22 0.97 -2.18 -6.69
CA VAL A 22 1.71 -2.79 -7.79
C VAL A 22 0.81 -3.71 -8.61
N MET A 23 0.00 -4.55 -7.96
CA MET A 23 -0.92 -5.45 -8.68
C MET A 23 -1.99 -4.69 -9.46
N ALA A 24 -2.54 -3.60 -8.91
CA ALA A 24 -3.48 -2.75 -9.62
C ALA A 24 -2.83 -2.06 -10.85
N LEU A 25 -1.58 -1.61 -10.71
CA LEU A 25 -0.84 -1.01 -11.82
C LEU A 25 -0.49 -2.03 -12.91
N LEU A 26 -0.16 -3.27 -12.54
CA LEU A 26 0.09 -4.34 -13.50
C LEU A 26 -1.16 -4.67 -14.33
N GLN A 27 -2.36 -4.64 -13.71
CA GLN A 27 -3.61 -4.80 -14.43
C GLN A 27 -3.91 -3.65 -15.40
N LEU A 28 -3.62 -2.41 -14.99
CA LEU A 28 -3.74 -1.27 -15.90
C LEU A 28 -2.75 -1.39 -17.07
N GLY A 29 -1.51 -1.76 -16.77
CA GLY A 29 -0.46 -1.97 -17.77
C GLY A 29 -0.83 -3.06 -18.78
N SER A 30 -1.39 -4.18 -18.33
CA SER A 30 -1.81 -5.25 -19.23
C SER A 30 -2.94 -4.84 -20.17
N LEU A 31 -3.91 -4.04 -19.69
CA LEU A 31 -4.98 -3.48 -20.53
C LEU A 31 -4.42 -2.56 -21.62
N TYR A 32 -3.54 -1.63 -21.25
CA TYR A 32 -2.89 -0.72 -22.21
C TYR A 32 -2.05 -1.48 -23.23
N GLN A 33 -1.29 -2.47 -22.77
CA GLN A 33 -0.44 -3.27 -23.66
C GLN A 33 -1.29 -4.12 -24.62
N GLY A 34 -2.41 -4.65 -24.15
CA GLY A 34 -3.40 -5.30 -25.01
C GLY A 34 -3.99 -4.33 -26.04
N ALA A 35 -4.28 -3.09 -25.66
CA ALA A 35 -4.90 -2.10 -26.56
C ALA A 35 -3.91 -1.60 -27.64
N ILE A 36 -2.63 -1.52 -27.31
CA ILE A 36 -1.57 -1.17 -28.26
C ILE A 36 -1.31 -2.30 -29.26
N ASN A 37 -1.30 -3.55 -28.79
CA ASN A 37 -0.94 -4.70 -29.62
C ASN A 37 -2.09 -5.16 -30.52
N ASP A 38 -3.34 -5.09 -30.04
CA ASP A 38 -4.52 -5.44 -30.82
C ASP A 38 -5.75 -4.62 -30.37
N PRO A 39 -5.93 -3.41 -30.92
CA PRO A 39 -7.01 -2.50 -30.52
C PRO A 39 -8.40 -2.99 -30.93
N LEU A 40 -8.52 -3.89 -31.92
CA LEU A 40 -9.81 -4.36 -32.44
C LEU A 40 -10.17 -5.78 -31.97
N GLY A 41 -9.20 -6.55 -31.47
CA GLY A 41 -9.40 -7.91 -30.99
C GLY A 41 -9.81 -8.04 -29.52
N GLN A 42 -9.95 -6.94 -28.78
CA GLN A 42 -10.37 -7.01 -27.38
C GLN A 42 -11.83 -7.44 -27.25
N PRO A 43 -12.12 -8.51 -26.49
CA PRO A 43 -13.49 -8.91 -26.18
C PRO A 43 -14.29 -7.79 -25.50
N LEU A 44 -15.58 -7.73 -25.78
CA LEU A 44 -16.50 -6.87 -25.04
C LEU A 44 -16.44 -7.22 -23.54
N GLY A 45 -16.22 -6.22 -22.68
CA GLY A 45 -16.13 -6.38 -21.23
C GLY A 45 -14.71 -6.52 -20.65
N THR A 46 -13.66 -6.51 -21.49
CA THR A 46 -12.27 -6.54 -21.01
C THR A 46 -11.93 -5.37 -20.09
N GLU A 47 -12.41 -4.16 -20.39
CA GLU A 47 -12.21 -2.98 -19.54
C GLU A 47 -12.87 -3.14 -18.17
N ASP A 48 -14.12 -3.62 -18.11
CA ASP A 48 -14.83 -3.87 -16.86
C ASP A 48 -14.14 -4.94 -16.02
N ALA A 49 -13.69 -6.03 -16.65
CA ALA A 49 -12.96 -7.09 -15.95
C ALA A 49 -11.65 -6.57 -15.31
N VAL A 50 -10.88 -5.77 -16.05
CA VAL A 50 -9.67 -5.13 -15.53
C VAL A 50 -10.00 -4.14 -14.42
N ARG A 51 -11.04 -3.31 -14.58
CA ARG A 51 -11.50 -2.38 -13.56
C ARG A 51 -11.86 -3.10 -12.25
N PHE A 52 -12.62 -4.19 -12.33
CA PHE A 52 -12.94 -5.01 -11.15
C PHE A 52 -11.70 -5.60 -10.50
N GLY A 53 -10.77 -6.13 -11.30
CA GLY A 53 -9.50 -6.63 -10.80
C GLY A 53 -8.66 -5.56 -10.11
N MET A 54 -8.56 -4.36 -10.68
CA MET A 54 -7.89 -3.21 -10.07
C MET A 54 -8.54 -2.83 -8.73
N LEU A 55 -9.86 -2.69 -8.69
CA LEU A 55 -10.59 -2.34 -7.46
C LEU A 55 -10.40 -3.39 -6.37
N HIS A 56 -10.35 -4.68 -6.75
CA HIS A 56 -10.07 -5.75 -5.80
C HIS A 56 -8.69 -5.60 -5.16
N TRP A 57 -7.64 -5.37 -5.94
CA TRP A 57 -6.28 -5.19 -5.43
C TRP A 57 -6.10 -3.89 -4.63
N VAL A 58 -6.77 -2.81 -5.04
CA VAL A 58 -6.82 -1.57 -4.26
C VAL A 58 -7.52 -1.80 -2.92
N GLY A 59 -8.61 -2.57 -2.91
CA GLY A 59 -9.31 -2.97 -1.68
C GLY A 59 -8.41 -3.74 -0.71
N ILE A 60 -7.65 -4.72 -1.22
CA ILE A 60 -6.64 -5.44 -0.42
C ILE A 60 -5.56 -4.49 0.09
N GLY A 61 -5.03 -3.61 -0.75
CA GLY A 61 -4.04 -2.61 -0.37
C GLY A 61 -4.55 -1.67 0.73
N ALA A 62 -5.83 -1.28 0.68
CA ALA A 62 -6.45 -0.40 1.67
C ALA A 62 -6.46 -1.00 3.08
N VAL A 63 -6.55 -2.34 3.21
CA VAL A 63 -6.44 -3.02 4.51
C VAL A 63 -5.09 -2.75 5.18
N GLY A 64 -4.02 -2.57 4.41
CA GLY A 64 -2.68 -2.25 4.90
C GLY A 64 -2.56 -0.84 5.52
N ILE A 65 -3.47 0.08 5.21
CA ILE A 65 -3.44 1.46 5.71
C ILE A 65 -3.58 1.50 7.24
N LEU A 66 -4.49 0.69 7.80
CA LEU A 66 -4.75 0.65 9.24
C LEU A 66 -3.50 0.27 10.06
N PRO A 67 -2.86 -0.90 9.84
CA PRO A 67 -1.65 -1.25 10.56
C PRO A 67 -0.49 -0.28 10.27
N PHE A 68 -0.41 0.26 9.05
CA PHE A 68 0.61 1.26 8.70
C PHE A 68 0.47 2.52 9.56
N LEU A 69 -0.73 3.12 9.61
CA LEU A 69 -0.99 4.34 10.40
C LEU A 69 -0.72 4.12 11.89
N ILE A 70 -1.17 2.98 12.44
CA ILE A 70 -0.92 2.62 13.83
C ILE A 70 0.60 2.53 14.08
N GLY A 71 1.32 1.84 13.20
CA GLY A 71 2.78 1.72 13.26
C GLY A 71 3.48 3.08 13.25
N VAL A 72 3.09 3.98 12.33
CA VAL A 72 3.66 5.33 12.21
C VAL A 72 3.41 6.17 13.46
N VAL A 73 2.19 6.16 14.00
CA VAL A 73 1.84 6.92 15.21
C VAL A 73 2.64 6.42 16.42
N MET A 74 2.73 5.10 16.60
CA MET A 74 3.53 4.50 17.68
C MET A 74 5.01 4.82 17.54
N PHE A 75 5.56 4.75 16.33
CA PHE A 75 6.96 5.03 16.04
C PHE A 75 7.31 6.50 16.29
N LYS A 76 6.52 7.44 15.75
CA LYS A 76 6.68 8.88 16.01
C LYS A 76 6.56 9.21 17.49
N GLY A 77 5.56 8.63 18.18
CA GLY A 77 5.37 8.83 19.62
C GLY A 77 6.58 8.37 20.46
N ALA A 78 7.22 7.27 20.07
CA ALA A 78 8.44 6.79 20.71
C ALA A 78 9.65 7.69 20.44
N LEU A 79 9.83 8.15 19.20
CA LEU A 79 10.90 9.09 18.84
C LEU A 79 10.79 10.42 19.59
N VAL A 80 9.59 11.00 19.65
CA VAL A 80 9.34 12.25 20.39
C VAL A 80 9.65 12.07 21.88
N ARG A 81 9.30 10.92 22.47
CA ARG A 81 9.58 10.62 23.87
C ARG A 81 11.08 10.50 24.15
N ILE A 82 11.84 9.88 23.24
CA ILE A 82 13.31 9.79 23.31
C ILE A 82 13.94 11.18 23.18
N ALA A 83 13.47 11.99 22.23
CA ALA A 83 13.95 13.35 22.01
C ALA A 83 13.71 14.26 23.22
N ARG A 84 12.51 14.22 23.83
CA ARG A 84 12.20 14.98 25.05
C ARG A 84 13.08 14.58 26.24
N ARG A 85 13.37 13.29 26.41
CA ARG A 85 14.26 12.80 27.48
C ARG A 85 15.72 13.26 27.30
N ARG A 86 16.20 13.38 26.06
CA ARG A 86 17.54 13.93 25.78
C ARG A 86 17.62 15.44 26.05
N ARG A 87 16.55 16.18 25.82
CA ARG A 87 16.52 17.65 26.01
C ARG A 87 16.53 18.08 27.48
N MET A 88 16.06 17.25 28.41
CA MET A 88 16.12 17.54 29.86
C MET A 88 17.45 17.14 30.54
N ARG A 89 18.34 16.43 29.84
CA ARG A 89 19.66 16.01 30.35
C ARG A 89 20.80 16.93 29.92
N ARG A 90 20.50 17.98 29.16
CA ARG A 90 21.41 19.09 28.85
C ARG A 90 20.91 20.31 29.58
#